data_AF-A0A1H3WWQ8-F1
#
_entry.id   AF-A0A1H3WWQ8-F1
#
_cell.length_a   1.000
_cell.length_b   1.000
_cell.length_c   1.000
_cell.angle_alpha   90.00
_cell.angle_beta   90.00
_cell.angle_gamma   90.00
#
_symmetry.space_group_name_H-M   'P 1'
#
loop_
_entity.id
_entity.type
_entity.pdbx_description
1 polymer ?
#
loop_
_entity_poly.entity_id
_entity_poly.type
_entity_poly.pdbx_seq_one_letter_code
_entity_poly.pdbx_strand_id
1 'polypeptide(L)' 'MTRIDKKKYILPGIFAGLVYAGVMAAFDYNDDVPFSIFKFLIHFFLFGLFMAGINYYSLRKAGKKKE' A
#
# COMPACT_ATOMS: atom_id res chain seq x y z
N MET A 1 21.90 12.89 12.40
CA MET A 1 20.67 12.07 12.56
C MET A 1 19.61 12.60 11.59
N THR A 2 19.60 12.16 10.33
CA THR A 2 18.52 12.54 9.40
C THR A 2 17.22 12.00 9.97
N ARG A 3 16.27 12.88 10.29
CA ARG A 3 14.91 12.47 10.69
C ARG A 3 14.33 11.71 9.51
N ILE A 4 14.32 10.39 9.62
CA ILE A 4 13.61 9.52 8.67
C ILE A 4 12.15 9.93 8.79
N ASP A 5 11.68 10.75 7.87
CA ASP A 5 10.28 11.18 7.82
C ASP A 5 9.43 9.93 7.59
N LYS A 6 8.84 9.39 8.66
CA LYS A 6 7.98 8.19 8.59
C LYS A 6 6.91 8.35 7.50
N LYS A 7 6.49 9.59 7.23
CA LYS A 7 5.61 10.00 6.13
C LYS A 7 6.09 9.51 4.75
N LYS A 8 7.40 9.52 4.45
CA LYS A 8 7.94 9.03 3.17
C LYS A 8 7.80 7.51 2.97
N TYR A 9 7.62 6.75 4.04
CA TYR A 9 7.49 5.29 3.99
C TYR A 9 6.03 4.85 4.04
N ILE A 10 5.22 5.59 4.81
CA ILE A 10 3.82 5.27 5.06
C ILE A 10 2.93 5.78 3.92
N LEU A 11 3.22 6.95 3.35
CA LEU A 11 2.40 7.56 2.30
C LEU A 11 2.31 6.71 1.02
N PRO A 12 3.39 6.09 0.51
CA PRO A 12 3.31 5.20 -0.65
C PRO A 12 2.49 3.94 -0.36
N GLY A 13 2.61 3.37 0.83
CA GLY A 13 1.85 2.19 1.25
C GLY A 13 0.35 2.48 1.35
N ILE A 14 -0.02 3.60 1.98
CA ILE A 14 -1.42 4.05 2.08
C ILE A 14 -1.99 4.34 0.68
N PHE A 15 -1.24 5.06 -0.17
CA PHE A 15 -1.70 5.39 -1.51
C PHE A 15 -1.90 4.14 -2.37
N ALA A 16 -0.96 3.20 -2.35
CA ALA A 16 -1.07 1.94 -3.08
C ALA A 16 -2.25 1.09 -2.58
N GLY A 17 -2.44 1.00 -1.26
CA GLY A 17 -3.59 0.31 -0.67
C GLY A 17 -4.93 0.94 -1.11
N LEU A 18 -5.02 2.27 -1.09
CA LEU A 18 -6.24 3.01 -1.49
C LEU A 18 -6.58 2.81 -2.96
N VAL A 19 -5.58 2.90 -3.83
CA VAL A 19 -5.76 2.67 -5.28
C VAL A 19 -6.21 1.24 -5.54
N TYR A 20 -5.55 0.24 -4.94
CA TYR A 20 -5.90 -1.15 -5.15
C TYR A 20 -7.30 -1.51 -4.64
N ALA A 21 -7.61 -1.10 -3.40
CA ALA A 21 -8.91 -1.35 -2.81
C ALA A 21 -10.03 -0.59 -3.53
N GLY A 22 -9.76 0.62 -4.03
CA GLY A 22 -10.69 1.39 -4.85
C GLY A 22 -10.97 0.74 -6.20
N VAL A 23 -9.95 0.23 -6.88
CA VAL A 23 -10.12 -0.55 -8.12
C VAL A 23 -10.94 -1.80 -7.87
N MET A 24 -10.64 -2.55 -6.81
CA MET A 24 -11.41 -3.76 -6.46
C MET A 24 -12.86 -3.45 -6.09
N ALA A 25 -13.12 -2.35 -5.39
CA ALA A 25 -14.49 -1.89 -5.13
C ALA A 25 -15.23 -1.52 -6.43
N ALA A 26 -14.53 -0.92 -7.40
CA ALA A 26 -15.11 -0.61 -8.70
C ALA A 26 -15.39 -1.88 -9.54
N PHE A 27 -14.55 -2.92 -9.43
CA PHE A 27 -14.81 -4.22 -10.04
C PHE A 27 -16.00 -4.93 -9.39
N ASP A 28 -16.06 -4.97 -8.05
CA ASP A 28 -17.20 -5.54 -7.32
C ASP A 28 -18.53 -4.88 -7.75
N TYR A 29 -18.55 -3.57 -8.02
CA TYR A 29 -19.71 -2.86 -8.55
C TYR A 29 -20.14 -3.32 -9.96
N ASN A 30 -19.20 -3.71 -10.82
CA ASN A 30 -19.51 -4.23 -12.16
C ASN A 30 -19.97 -5.70 -12.14
N ASP A 31 -19.52 -6.48 -11.15
CA ASP A 31 -19.82 -7.91 -11.02
C ASP A 31 -21.11 -8.18 -10.19
N ASP A 32 -21.92 -7.16 -9.91
CA ASP A 32 -23.10 -7.22 -9.03
C ASP A 32 -22.80 -7.77 -7.62
N VAL A 33 -21.55 -7.70 -7.18
CA VAL A 33 -21.13 -8.12 -5.84
C VAL A 33 -21.41 -6.97 -4.87
N PRO A 34 -22.16 -7.19 -3.77
CA PRO A 34 -22.41 -6.14 -2.80
C PRO A 34 -21.08 -5.67 -2.18
N PHE A 35 -20.87 -4.36 -2.19
CA PHE A 35 -19.68 -3.74 -1.60
C PHE A 35 -19.52 -4.17 -0.15
N SER A 36 -18.40 -4.82 0.15
CA SER A 36 -18.06 -5.24 1.50
C SER A 36 -16.89 -4.41 2.03
N ILE A 37 -17.17 -3.58 3.04
CA ILE A 37 -16.16 -2.81 3.78
C ILE A 37 -15.05 -3.73 4.31
N PHE A 38 -15.41 -4.95 4.73
CA PHE A 38 -14.45 -5.92 5.23
C PHE A 38 -13.49 -6.42 4.14
N LYS A 39 -14.01 -6.75 2.94
CA LYS A 39 -13.16 -7.09 1.79
C LYS A 39 -12.25 -5.91 1.43
N PHE A 40 -12.81 -4.70 1.37
CA PHE A 40 -12.05 -3.49 1.06
C PHE A 40 -10.90 -3.28 2.04
N LEU A 41 -11.15 -3.39 3.35
CA LEU A 41 -10.13 -3.27 4.38
C LEU A 41 -9.06 -4.36 4.25
N ILE A 42 -9.44 -5.62 4.01
CA ILE A 42 -8.46 -6.70 3.77
C ILE A 42 -7.56 -6.35 2.58
N HIS A 43 -8.14 -5.93 1.46
CA HIS A 43 -7.38 -5.62 0.24
C HIS A 43 -6.46 -4.41 0.48
N PHE A 44 -6.98 -3.37 1.15
CA PHE A 44 -6.22 -2.19 1.55
C PHE A 44 -5.03 -2.54 2.46
N PHE A 45 -5.26 -3.31 3.53
CA PHE A 45 -4.21 -3.67 4.48
C PHE A 45 -3.21 -4.63 3.86
N LEU A 46 -3.65 -5.65 3.11
CA LEU A 46 -2.78 -6.63 2.48
C LEU A 46 -1.84 -5.95 1.48
N PHE A 47 -2.38 -5.16 0.55
CA PHE A 47 -1.56 -4.46 -0.43
C PHE A 47 -0.77 -3.31 0.18
N GLY A 48 -1.35 -2.56 1.12
CA GLY A 48 -0.69 -1.46 1.80
C GLY A 48 0.53 -1.90 2.63
N LEU A 49 0.39 -2.98 3.42
CA LEU A 49 1.51 -3.57 4.17
C LEU A 49 2.56 -4.18 3.23
N PHE A 50 2.11 -4.88 2.18
CA PHE A 50 3.02 -5.49 1.22
C PHE A 50 3.87 -4.42 0.49
N MET A 51 3.24 -3.37 -0.03
CA MET A 51 3.94 -2.23 -0.66
C MET A 51 4.82 -1.48 0.33
N ALA A 52 4.36 -1.25 1.56
CA ALA A 52 5.17 -0.61 2.59
C ALA A 52 6.42 -1.46 2.92
N GLY A 53 6.28 -2.78 3.00
CA GLY A 53 7.39 -3.72 3.20
C GLY A 53 8.39 -3.74 2.05
N ILE A 54 7.90 -3.80 0.80
CA ILE A 54 8.75 -3.71 -0.40
C ILE A 54 9.48 -2.37 -0.45
N ASN A 55 8.78 -1.26 -0.23
CA ASN A 55 9.37 0.07 -0.26
C ASN A 55 10.43 0.24 0.84
N TYR A 56 10.16 -0.27 2.05
CA TYR A 56 11.14 -0.31 3.14
C TYR A 56 12.39 -1.12 2.75
N TYR A 57 12.21 -2.31 2.18
CA TYR A 57 13.34 -3.15 1.75
C TYR A 57 14.12 -2.52 0.59
N SER A 58 13.42 -1.96 -0.39
CA SER A 58 13.99 -1.28 -1.55
C SER A 58 14.82 -0.07 -1.15
N LEU A 59 14.29 0.79 -0.27
CA LEU A 59 15.01 1.96 0.25
C LEU A 59 16.22 1.54 1.10
N ARG A 60 16.08 0.47 1.91
CA ARG A 60 17.20 -0.10 2.68
C ARG A 60 18.29 -0.65 1.75
N LYS A 61 17.93 -1.26 0.63
CA LYS A 61 18.87 -1.76 -0.40
C LYS A 61 19.48 -0.62 -1.22
N ALA A 62 18.72 0.43 -1.52
CA ALA A 62 19.20 1.62 -2.22
C ALA A 62 20.20 2.43 -1.38
N GLY A 63 20.03 2.46 -0.05
CA GLY A 63 21.02 3.01 0.88
C GLY A 63 22.35 2.25 0.87
N LYS A 64 22.31 0.92 0.75
CA LYS A 64 23.51 0.07 0.66
C LYS A 64 24.22 0.07 -0.71
N LYS A 65 23.56 0.53 -1.77
CA LYS A 65 24.15 0.62 -3.13
C LYS A 65 24.89 1.94 -3.39
N LYS A 66 24.87 2.88 -2.45
CA LYS A 66 25.56 4.17 -2.54
C LYS A 66 26.84 4.24 -1.68
N GLU A 67 27.23 3.14 -1.04
CA GLU A 67 28.57 2.96 -0.44
C GLU A 67 29.42 2.07 -1.35
#